data_AF-A0A2K3J7M3-F1
#
_entry.id   AF-A0A2K3J7M3-F1
#
_cell.length_a   1.000
_cell.length_b   1.000
_cell.length_c   1.000
_cell.angle_alpha   90.00
_cell.angle_beta   90.00
_cell.angle_gamma   90.00
#
_symmetry.space_group_name_H-M   'P 1'
#
loop_
_entity.id
_entity.type
_entity.pdbx_description
1 polymer ?
#
loop_
_entity_poly.entity_id
_entity_poly.type
_entity_poly.pdbx_seq_one_letter_code
_entity_poly.pdbx_strand_id
1 'polypeptide(L)'
;MLIKHKLSIFSAVFFLLLLLFTLANTFLFEKIHSNVQLMEDISNINRKHDALRHSITEFCKVGKYWGYSGDFKYRRMYDEKRQAVLKSFGDLAPYMENRRDFHLVGQMFQKVDSTVSSILSFRDPVGDQKVVVLVRQLDEGELQILSLLEDTSEESLSRLQEVSQNAEKMKKSLSFYILLIVIVFFVVSFALSLLLSQTFSNP
;
A
#
# COMPACT_ATOMS: atom_id res chain seq x y z
N MET A 1 -6.65 21.57 57.97
CA MET A 1 -6.49 22.13 56.61
C MET A 1 -7.86 22.49 56.06
N LEU A 2 -8.10 23.75 55.72
CA LEU A 2 -9.36 24.23 55.16
C LEU A 2 -9.77 23.38 53.94
N ILE A 3 -11.03 22.93 53.90
CA ILE A 3 -11.68 22.17 52.81
C ILE A 3 -11.30 22.70 51.42
N LYS A 4 -11.12 24.02 51.29
CA LYS A 4 -10.66 24.69 50.06
C LYS A 4 -9.30 24.19 49.54
N HIS A 5 -8.31 23.93 50.40
CA HIS A 5 -7.00 23.40 49.98
C HIS A 5 -7.10 21.96 49.49
N LYS A 6 -7.90 21.12 50.16
CA LYS A 6 -8.13 19.72 49.73
C LYS A 6 -8.83 19.67 48.37
N LEU A 7 -9.84 20.53 48.16
CA LEU A 7 -10.55 20.64 46.88
C LEU A 7 -9.65 21.18 45.76
N SER A 8 -8.75 22.12 46.08
CA SER A 8 -7.77 22.65 45.12
C SER A 8 -6.75 21.58 44.70
N ILE A 9 -6.26 20.76 45.64
CA ILE A 9 -5.35 19.64 45.33
C ILE A 9 -6.06 18.59 44.48
N PHE A 10 -7.31 18.25 44.82
CA PHE A 10 -8.16 17.34 44.03
C PHE A 10 -8.26 17.83 42.57
N SER A 11 -8.62 19.10 42.38
CA SER A 11 -8.81 19.67 41.05
C SER A 11 -7.50 19.71 40.26
N ALA A 12 -6.39 20.05 40.91
CA ALA A 12 -5.07 20.06 40.28
C ALA A 12 -4.64 18.66 39.80
N VAL A 13 -4.83 17.62 40.63
CA VAL A 13 -4.52 16.22 40.26
C VAL A 13 -5.41 15.77 39.11
N PHE A 14 -6.70 16.10 39.15
CA PHE A 14 -7.64 15.77 38.09
C PHE A 14 -7.23 16.41 36.75
N PHE A 15 -6.92 17.71 36.74
CA PHE A 15 -6.49 18.40 35.52
C PHE A 15 -5.13 17.89 35.00
N LEU A 16 -4.21 17.54 35.88
CA LEU A 16 -2.91 16.97 35.49
C LEU A 16 -3.07 15.61 34.82
N LEU A 17 -3.93 14.75 35.36
CA LEU A 17 -4.25 13.45 34.75
C LEU A 17 -4.96 13.64 33.40
N LEU A 18 -5.87 14.60 33.30
CA LEU A 18 -6.57 14.91 32.05
C LEU A 18 -5.60 15.40 30.99
N LEU A 19 -4.64 16.26 31.35
CA LEU A 19 -3.63 16.77 30.44
C LEU A 19 -2.67 15.67 29.97
N LEU A 20 -2.20 14.79 30.87
CA LEU A 20 -1.40 13.62 30.50
C LEU A 20 -2.16 12.69 29.54
N PHE A 21 -3.46 12.48 29.80
CA PHE A 21 -4.31 11.64 28.96
C PHE A 21 -4.50 12.24 27.56
N THR A 22 -4.76 13.54 27.47
CA THR A 22 -4.87 14.24 26.19
C THR A 22 -3.58 14.15 25.39
N LEU A 23 -2.43 14.45 26.01
CA LEU A 23 -1.12 14.37 25.35
C LEU A 23 -0.80 12.96 24.86
N ALA A 24 -1.04 11.95 25.70
CA ALA A 24 -0.79 10.56 25.33
C ALA A 24 -1.69 10.12 24.17
N ASN A 25 -2.98 10.46 24.19
CA ASN A 25 -3.89 10.13 23.10
C ASN A 25 -3.49 10.83 21.80
N THR A 26 -3.16 12.12 21.83
CA THR A 26 -2.74 12.85 20.63
C THR A 26 -1.51 12.20 19.98
N PHE A 27 -0.47 11.92 20.77
CA PHE A 27 0.73 11.23 20.28
C PHE A 27 0.43 9.85 19.67
N LEU A 28 -0.48 9.11 20.31
CA LEU A 28 -0.89 7.80 19.82
C LEU A 28 -1.69 7.88 18.51
N PHE A 29 -2.61 8.83 18.41
CA PHE A 29 -3.39 9.06 17.19
C PHE A 29 -2.50 9.48 16.02
N GLU A 30 -1.52 10.36 16.24
CA GLU A 30 -0.54 10.73 15.21
C GLU A 30 0.24 9.52 14.69
N LYS A 31 0.69 8.64 15.60
CA LYS A 31 1.46 7.45 15.23
C LYS A 31 0.62 6.41 14.48
N ILE A 32 -0.64 6.21 14.89
CA ILE A 32 -1.60 5.37 14.16
C ILE A 32 -1.84 5.96 12.77
N HIS A 33 -2.10 7.26 12.69
CA HIS A 33 -2.39 7.95 11.44
C HIS A 33 -1.23 7.81 10.44
N SER A 34 0.01 8.04 10.89
CA SER A 34 1.21 7.86 10.06
C SER A 34 1.36 6.44 9.53
N ASN A 35 1.14 5.41 10.35
CA ASN A 35 1.23 4.02 9.90
C ASN A 35 0.13 3.66 8.90
N VAL A 36 -1.09 4.16 9.10
CA VAL A 36 -2.21 3.96 8.16
C VAL A 36 -1.90 4.62 6.83
N GLN A 37 -1.38 5.85 6.85
CA GLN A 37 -1.00 6.58 5.64
C GLN A 37 0.11 5.85 4.88
N LEU A 38 1.16 5.36 5.57
CA LEU A 38 2.21 4.55 4.94
C LEU A 38 1.66 3.27 4.31
N MET A 39 0.72 2.60 4.98
CA MET A 39 0.08 1.39 4.46
C MET A 39 -0.78 1.70 3.22
N GLU A 40 -1.50 2.82 3.21
CA GLU A 40 -2.26 3.30 2.06
C GLU A 40 -1.35 3.63 0.87
N ASP A 41 -0.25 4.33 1.10
CA ASP A 41 0.73 4.69 0.08
C ASP A 41 1.36 3.44 -0.55
N ILE A 42 1.84 2.49 0.26
CA ILE A 42 2.44 1.26 -0.26
C ILE A 42 1.39 0.40 -0.98
N SER A 43 0.17 0.30 -0.45
CA SER A 43 -0.93 -0.42 -1.12
C SER A 43 -1.28 0.20 -2.48
N ASN A 44 -1.30 1.53 -2.57
CA ASN A 44 -1.55 2.23 -3.82
C ASN A 44 -0.43 2.00 -4.84
N ILE A 45 0.83 2.03 -4.41
CA ILE A 45 1.98 1.68 -5.27
C ILE A 45 1.88 0.24 -5.77
N ASN A 46 1.57 -0.73 -4.89
CA ASN A 46 1.40 -2.13 -5.26
C ASN A 46 0.29 -2.31 -6.31
N ARG A 47 -0.86 -1.66 -6.11
CA ARG A 47 -1.96 -1.69 -7.09
C ARG A 47 -1.54 -1.13 -8.46
N LYS A 48 -0.68 -0.12 -8.49
CA LYS A 48 -0.13 0.42 -9.75
C LYS A 48 0.83 -0.54 -10.43
N HIS A 49 1.65 -1.28 -9.67
CA HIS A 49 2.45 -2.38 -10.21
C HIS A 49 1.56 -3.48 -10.83
N ASP A 50 0.51 -3.90 -10.14
CA ASP A 50 -0.44 -4.89 -10.65
C ASP A 50 -1.16 -4.41 -11.92
N ALA A 51 -1.54 -3.14 -11.97
CA ALA A 51 -2.14 -2.53 -13.16
C ALA A 51 -1.18 -2.54 -14.35
N LEU A 52 0.10 -2.22 -14.13
CA LEU A 52 1.14 -2.30 -15.16
C LEU A 52 1.31 -3.73 -15.65
N ARG A 53 1.48 -4.69 -14.74
CA ARG A 53 1.59 -6.13 -15.03
C ARG A 53 0.42 -6.61 -15.89
N HIS A 54 -0.80 -6.32 -15.46
CA HIS A 54 -2.01 -6.70 -16.18
C HIS A 54 -2.08 -6.07 -17.58
N SER A 55 -1.79 -4.78 -17.69
CA SER A 55 -1.83 -4.07 -18.98
C SER A 55 -0.83 -4.65 -19.99
N ILE A 56 0.37 -5.04 -19.54
CA ILE A 56 1.39 -5.66 -20.41
C ILE A 56 0.92 -7.02 -20.90
N THR A 57 0.37 -7.86 -20.02
CA THR A 57 -0.18 -9.16 -20.42
C THR A 57 -1.34 -9.02 -21.42
N GLU A 58 -2.27 -8.08 -21.19
CA GLU A 58 -3.36 -7.82 -22.14
C GLU A 58 -2.85 -7.31 -23.49
N PHE A 59 -1.78 -6.51 -23.50
CA PHE A 59 -1.12 -6.09 -24.73
C PHE A 59 -0.44 -7.26 -25.45
N CYS A 60 0.31 -8.11 -24.76
CA CYS A 60 0.95 -9.28 -25.36
C CYS A 60 -0.08 -10.25 -25.97
N LYS A 61 -1.25 -10.43 -25.34
CA LYS A 61 -2.35 -11.24 -25.88
C LYS A 61 -2.78 -10.79 -27.28
N VAL A 62 -2.72 -9.50 -27.60
CA VAL A 62 -3.05 -8.98 -28.93
C VAL A 62 -2.16 -9.62 -30.00
N GLY A 63 -0.84 -9.58 -29.82
CA GLY A 63 0.11 -10.16 -30.76
C GLY A 63 -0.04 -11.67 -30.87
N LYS A 64 -0.13 -12.36 -29.73
CA LYS A 64 -0.28 -13.83 -29.69
C LYS A 64 -1.55 -14.30 -30.38
N TYR A 65 -2.70 -13.72 -30.03
CA TYR A 65 -3.96 -14.16 -30.57
C TYR A 65 -4.17 -13.77 -32.03
N TRP A 66 -3.63 -12.63 -32.49
CA TRP A 66 -3.51 -12.37 -33.93
C TRP A 66 -2.67 -13.47 -34.60
N GLY A 67 -1.50 -13.79 -34.03
CA GLY A 67 -0.59 -14.81 -34.54
C GLY A 67 -1.23 -16.20 -34.68
N TYR A 68 -2.05 -16.60 -33.70
CA TYR A 68 -2.69 -17.92 -33.70
C TYR A 68 -4.00 -18.00 -34.50
N SER A 69 -4.80 -16.92 -34.53
CA SER A 69 -6.16 -16.97 -35.06
C SER A 69 -6.37 -16.19 -36.36
N GLY A 70 -5.53 -15.18 -36.65
CA GLY A 70 -5.78 -14.24 -37.73
C GLY A 70 -7.05 -13.39 -37.56
N ASP A 71 -7.62 -13.32 -36.35
CA ASP A 71 -8.83 -12.54 -36.08
C ASP A 71 -8.49 -11.03 -36.02
N PHE A 72 -9.03 -10.28 -36.98
CA PHE A 72 -8.74 -8.86 -37.17
C PHE A 72 -9.11 -7.99 -35.95
N LYS A 73 -9.96 -8.47 -35.04
CA LYS A 73 -10.27 -7.76 -33.79
C LYS A 73 -9.01 -7.45 -32.98
N TYR A 74 -8.05 -8.37 -32.94
CA TYR A 74 -6.82 -8.18 -32.15
C TYR A 74 -5.97 -7.07 -32.75
N ARG A 75 -5.86 -7.01 -34.08
CA ARG A 75 -5.15 -5.94 -34.77
C ARG A 75 -5.76 -4.55 -34.48
N ARG A 76 -7.08 -4.46 -34.35
CA ARG A 76 -7.78 -3.22 -33.96
C ARG A 76 -7.55 -2.82 -32.50
N MET A 77 -7.30 -3.79 -31.62
CA MET A 77 -7.06 -3.54 -30.19
C MET A 77 -5.63 -3.07 -29.89
N TYR A 78 -4.71 -3.11 -30.86
CA TYR A 78 -3.30 -2.78 -30.66
C TYR A 78 -3.09 -1.41 -30.01
N ASP A 79 -3.63 -0.35 -30.60
CA ASP A 79 -3.42 1.01 -30.11
C ASP A 79 -4.05 1.21 -28.72
N GLU A 80 -5.24 0.66 -28.50
CA GLU A 80 -5.94 0.73 -27.21
C GLU A 80 -5.12 0.06 -26.10
N LYS A 81 -4.65 -1.16 -26.33
CA LYS A 81 -3.87 -1.90 -25.32
C LYS A 81 -2.48 -1.30 -25.12
N ARG A 82 -1.86 -0.79 -26.18
CA ARG A 82 -0.59 -0.05 -26.08
C ARG A 82 -0.74 1.21 -25.22
N GLN A 83 -1.79 1.99 -25.42
CA GLN A 83 -2.07 3.17 -24.61
C GLN A 83 -2.36 2.81 -23.14
N ALA A 84 -3.04 1.69 -22.88
CA ALA A 84 -3.26 1.22 -21.52
C ALA A 84 -1.93 0.95 -20.78
N VAL A 85 -0.94 0.34 -21.46
CA VAL A 85 0.39 0.13 -20.88
C VAL A 85 1.11 1.46 -20.62
N LEU A 86 1.11 2.37 -21.59
CA LEU A 86 1.74 3.69 -21.43
C LEU A 86 1.12 4.50 -20.29
N LYS A 87 -0.20 4.41 -20.11
CA LYS A 87 -0.89 5.01 -18.98
C LYS A 87 -0.43 4.41 -17.65
N SER A 88 -0.37 3.09 -17.55
CA SER A 88 0.13 2.41 -16.33
C SER A 88 1.56 2.80 -15.99
N PHE A 89 2.44 2.95 -17.00
CA PHE A 89 3.79 3.49 -16.80
C PHE A 89 3.74 4.94 -16.28
N GLY A 90 2.92 5.80 -16.88
CA GLY A 90 2.75 7.19 -16.45
C GLY A 90 2.22 7.31 -15.01
N ASP A 91 1.31 6.43 -14.60
CA ASP A 91 0.76 6.39 -13.26
C ASP A 91 1.80 5.96 -12.21
N LEU A 92 2.77 5.13 -12.60
CA LEU A 92 3.83 4.61 -11.72
C LEU A 92 5.10 5.48 -11.72
N ALA A 93 5.33 6.25 -12.78
CA ALA A 93 6.53 7.09 -12.94
C ALA A 93 6.81 8.01 -11.72
N PRO A 94 5.83 8.73 -11.13
CA PRO A 94 6.11 9.61 -9.98
C PRO A 94 6.73 8.93 -8.76
N TYR A 95 6.61 7.60 -8.66
CA TYR A 95 7.09 6.80 -7.53
C TYR A 95 8.38 6.05 -7.84
N MET A 96 8.66 5.80 -9.12
CA MET A 96 9.69 4.86 -9.56
C MET A 96 10.63 5.41 -10.65
N GLU A 97 10.48 6.66 -11.09
CA GLU A 97 11.24 7.23 -12.22
C GLU A 97 12.76 7.11 -12.06
N ASN A 98 13.29 7.23 -10.84
CA ASN A 98 14.74 7.11 -10.60
C ASN A 98 15.23 5.66 -10.44
N ARG A 99 14.34 4.66 -10.51
CA ARG A 99 14.72 3.25 -10.35
C ARG A 99 15.19 2.67 -11.67
N ARG A 100 16.41 2.10 -11.65
CA ARG A 100 17.00 1.41 -12.80
C ARG A 100 16.08 0.33 -13.37
N ASP A 101 15.44 -0.44 -12.50
CA ASP A 101 14.57 -1.56 -12.91
C ASP A 101 13.33 -1.06 -13.64
N PHE A 102 12.77 0.09 -13.24
CA PHE A 102 11.63 0.70 -13.92
C PHE A 102 11.98 1.14 -15.35
N HIS A 103 13.15 1.74 -15.56
CA HIS A 103 13.64 2.05 -16.89
C HIS A 103 13.92 0.79 -17.73
N LEU A 104 14.48 -0.25 -17.11
CA LEU A 104 14.75 -1.52 -17.78
C LEU A 104 13.44 -2.16 -18.27
N VAL A 105 12.41 -2.20 -17.42
CA VAL A 105 11.06 -2.64 -17.82
C VAL A 105 10.52 -1.82 -18.99
N GLY A 106 10.70 -0.49 -18.99
CA GLY A 106 10.32 0.37 -20.11
C GLY A 106 11.04 0.03 -21.42
N GLN A 107 12.35 -0.22 -21.37
CA GLN A 107 13.13 -0.63 -22.55
C GLN A 107 12.74 -2.02 -23.06
N MET A 108 12.48 -2.96 -22.15
CA MET A 108 11.99 -4.29 -22.50
C MET A 108 10.60 -4.21 -23.14
N PHE A 109 9.71 -3.35 -22.62
CA PHE A 109 8.41 -3.11 -23.21
C PHE A 109 8.52 -2.56 -24.64
N GLN A 110 9.45 -1.66 -24.93
CA GLN A 110 9.67 -1.19 -26.32
C GLN A 110 10.06 -2.33 -27.27
N LYS A 111 10.87 -3.30 -26.80
CA LYS A 111 11.19 -4.49 -27.59
C LYS A 111 9.94 -5.35 -27.81
N VAL A 112 9.16 -5.59 -26.76
CA VAL A 112 7.89 -6.33 -26.86
C VAL A 112 6.90 -5.63 -27.81
N ASP A 113 6.76 -4.31 -27.74
CA ASP A 113 5.94 -3.49 -28.65
C ASP A 113 6.37 -3.68 -30.10
N SER A 114 7.68 -3.64 -30.37
CA SER A 114 8.22 -3.88 -31.71
C SER A 114 7.95 -5.30 -32.22
N THR A 115 8.01 -6.31 -31.35
CA THR A 115 7.69 -7.70 -31.69
C THR A 115 6.20 -7.86 -32.00
N VAL A 116 5.30 -7.27 -31.19
CA VAL A 116 3.86 -7.27 -31.45
C VAL A 116 3.57 -6.59 -32.79
N SER A 117 4.13 -5.40 -33.04
CA SER A 117 3.98 -4.71 -34.32
C SER A 117 4.46 -5.55 -35.50
N SER A 118 5.56 -6.30 -35.32
CA SER A 118 6.09 -7.20 -36.34
C SER A 118 5.12 -8.36 -36.62
N ILE A 119 4.57 -9.00 -35.58
CA ILE A 119 3.54 -10.06 -35.72
C ILE A 119 2.30 -9.52 -36.44
N LEU A 120 1.83 -8.33 -36.06
CA LEU A 120 0.65 -7.69 -36.65
C LEU A 120 0.87 -7.26 -38.11
N SER A 121 2.12 -7.19 -38.59
CA SER A 121 2.42 -6.81 -39.99
C SER A 121 2.10 -7.94 -40.99
N PHE A 122 2.07 -9.19 -40.53
CA PHE A 122 1.73 -10.34 -41.38
C PHE A 122 0.26 -10.30 -41.77
N ARG A 123 -0.02 -10.44 -43.06
CA ARG A 123 -1.40 -10.44 -43.60
C ARG A 123 -2.16 -11.71 -43.22
N ASP A 124 -1.51 -12.85 -43.36
CA ASP A 124 -2.06 -14.18 -43.09
C ASP A 124 -1.13 -14.90 -42.08
N PRO A 125 -1.34 -14.70 -40.76
CA PRO A 125 -0.38 -15.14 -39.75
C PRO A 125 -0.48 -16.63 -39.41
N VAL A 126 -1.61 -17.26 -39.68
CA VAL A 126 -1.92 -18.61 -39.21
C VAL A 126 -1.08 -19.64 -39.97
N GLY A 127 -0.23 -20.36 -39.23
CA GLY A 127 0.65 -21.40 -39.78
C GLY A 127 1.97 -20.87 -40.36
N ASP A 128 2.21 -19.55 -40.36
CA ASP A 128 3.50 -18.99 -40.78
C ASP A 128 4.58 -19.25 -39.71
N GLN A 129 5.65 -19.95 -40.10
CA GLN A 129 6.74 -20.30 -39.19
C GLN A 129 7.43 -19.08 -38.56
N LYS A 130 7.52 -17.95 -39.28
CA LYS A 130 8.09 -16.71 -38.75
C LYS A 130 7.21 -16.12 -37.67
N VAL A 131 5.89 -16.17 -37.84
CA VAL A 131 4.94 -15.71 -36.82
C VAL A 131 5.06 -16.56 -35.56
N VAL A 132 5.19 -17.88 -35.69
CA VAL A 132 5.39 -18.78 -34.53
C VAL A 132 6.66 -18.41 -33.75
N VAL A 133 7.77 -18.13 -34.44
CA VAL A 133 9.02 -17.69 -33.80
C VAL A 133 8.85 -16.35 -33.09
N LEU A 134 8.20 -15.38 -33.73
CA LEU A 134 7.95 -14.07 -33.13
C LEU A 134 7.03 -14.16 -31.90
N VAL A 135 6.00 -15.00 -31.94
CA VAL A 135 5.11 -15.24 -30.81
C VAL A 135 5.87 -15.84 -29.64
N ARG A 136 6.80 -16.78 -29.89
CA ARG A 136 7.67 -17.32 -28.84
C ARG A 136 8.60 -16.24 -28.25
N GLN A 137 9.18 -15.38 -29.07
CA GLN A 137 9.98 -14.26 -28.59
C GLN A 137 9.15 -13.27 -27.74
N LEU A 138 7.88 -13.09 -28.10
CA LEU A 138 6.93 -12.31 -27.33
C LEU A 138 6.62 -12.95 -25.97
N ASP A 139 6.43 -14.28 -25.91
CA ASP A 139 6.27 -15.02 -24.64
C ASP A 139 7.48 -14.85 -23.73
N GLU A 140 8.69 -15.02 -24.28
CA GLU A 140 9.95 -14.86 -23.55
C GLU A 140 10.11 -13.42 -23.04
N GLY A 141 9.82 -12.42 -23.88
CA GLY A 141 9.86 -11.01 -23.49
C GLY A 141 8.83 -10.64 -22.42
N GLU A 142 7.59 -11.14 -22.53
CA GLU A 142 6.57 -10.96 -21.50
C GLU A 142 7.02 -11.54 -20.18
N LEU A 143 7.48 -12.80 -20.16
CA LEU A 143 7.89 -13.47 -18.93
C LEU A 143 9.02 -12.73 -18.22
N GLN A 144 10.02 -12.22 -18.96
CA GLN A 144 11.12 -11.45 -18.37
C GLN A 144 10.63 -10.14 -17.74
N ILE A 145 9.70 -9.43 -18.40
CA ILE A 145 9.12 -8.21 -17.83
C ILE A 145 8.32 -8.52 -16.56
N LEU A 146 7.49 -9.56 -16.61
CA LEU A 146 6.67 -9.97 -15.47
C LEU A 146 7.53 -10.38 -14.27
N SER A 147 8.61 -11.11 -14.49
CA SER A 147 9.56 -11.50 -13.44
C SER A 147 10.19 -10.27 -12.78
N LEU A 148 10.66 -9.30 -13.57
CA LEU A 148 11.29 -8.09 -13.03
C LEU A 148 10.30 -7.20 -12.25
N LEU A 149 9.04 -7.15 -12.71
CA LEU A 149 7.96 -6.48 -11.98
C LEU A 149 7.58 -7.19 -10.68
N GLU A 150 7.66 -8.52 -10.65
CA GLU A 150 7.39 -9.34 -9.46
C GLU A 150 8.45 -9.11 -8.39
N ASP A 151 9.74 -9.13 -8.76
CA ASP A 151 10.85 -8.82 -7.84
C ASP A 151 10.70 -7.42 -7.19
N THR A 152 10.27 -6.43 -7.98
CA THR A 152 10.04 -5.06 -7.48
C THR A 152 8.80 -4.99 -6.57
N SER A 153 7.79 -5.82 -6.83
CA SER A 153 6.56 -5.91 -6.05
C SER A 153 6.79 -6.61 -4.70
N GLU A 154 7.62 -7.66 -4.65
CA GLU A 154 8.00 -8.34 -3.41
C GLU A 154 8.68 -7.40 -2.40
N GLU A 155 9.49 -6.45 -2.87
CA GLU A 155 10.06 -5.41 -2.01
C GLU A 155 8.96 -4.53 -1.38
N SER A 156 7.89 -4.24 -2.13
CA SER A 156 6.77 -3.45 -1.63
C SER A 156 5.89 -4.26 -0.65
N LEU A 157 5.67 -5.54 -0.93
CA LEU A 157 4.92 -6.46 -0.07
C LEU A 157 5.63 -6.74 1.26
N SER A 158 6.95 -6.92 1.24
CA SER A 158 7.74 -7.10 2.47
C SER A 158 7.69 -5.88 3.37
N ARG A 159 7.72 -4.66 2.80
CA ARG A 159 7.50 -3.42 3.54
C ARG A 159 6.08 -3.32 4.12
N LEU A 160 5.04 -3.74 3.39
CA LEU A 160 3.67 -3.83 3.95
C LEU A 160 3.61 -4.78 5.14
N GLN A 161 4.29 -5.92 5.06
CA GLN A 161 4.33 -6.89 6.15
C GLN A 161 5.04 -6.32 7.38
N GLU A 162 6.14 -5.60 7.21
CA GLU A 162 6.83 -4.91 8.30
C GLU A 162 5.95 -3.82 8.94
N VAL A 163 5.32 -2.96 8.13
CA VAL A 163 4.39 -1.92 8.62
C VAL A 163 3.21 -2.55 9.36
N SER A 164 2.65 -3.65 8.84
CA SER A 164 1.57 -4.39 9.48
C SER A 164 2.00 -4.99 10.83
N GLN A 165 3.19 -5.61 10.91
CA GLN A 165 3.72 -6.14 12.16
C GLN A 165 3.97 -5.02 13.19
N ASN A 166 4.48 -3.88 12.75
CA ASN A 166 4.68 -2.71 13.60
C ASN A 166 3.35 -2.13 14.09
N ALA A 167 2.33 -2.06 13.22
CA ALA A 167 0.99 -1.66 13.60
C ALA A 167 0.36 -2.63 14.63
N GLU A 168 0.58 -3.93 14.49
CA GLU A 168 0.07 -4.93 15.42
C GLU A 168 0.76 -4.87 16.80
N LYS A 169 2.08 -4.72 16.83
CA LYS A 169 2.84 -4.45 18.07
C LYS A 169 2.36 -3.18 18.75
N MET A 170 2.12 -2.13 17.96
CA MET A 170 1.61 -0.86 18.47
C MET A 170 0.20 -1.00 19.04
N LYS A 171 -0.70 -1.73 18.36
CA LYS A 171 -2.04 -2.05 18.86
C LYS A 171 -2.00 -2.76 20.22
N LYS A 172 -1.11 -3.76 20.38
CA LYS A 172 -0.94 -4.45 21.68
C LYS A 172 -0.46 -3.51 22.78
N SER A 173 0.52 -2.65 22.48
CA SER A 173 1.03 -1.65 23.43
C SER A 173 -0.05 -0.62 23.80
N LEU A 174 -0.85 -0.18 22.84
CA LEU A 174 -2.01 0.70 23.02
C LEU A 174 -3.07 0.11 23.93
N SER A 175 -3.47 -1.14 23.68
CA SER A 175 -4.46 -1.82 24.52
C SER A 175 -4.00 -1.91 25.98
N PHE A 176 -2.71 -2.19 26.20
CA PHE A 176 -2.15 -2.22 27.55
C PHE A 176 -2.13 -0.83 28.20
N TYR A 177 -1.77 0.22 27.45
CA TYR A 177 -1.73 1.59 27.94
C TYR A 177 -3.11 2.12 28.31
N ILE A 178 -4.12 1.87 27.48
CA ILE A 178 -5.53 2.22 27.75
C ILE A 178 -6.03 1.48 28.99
N LEU A 179 -5.74 0.18 29.11
CA LEU A 179 -6.11 -0.61 30.29
C LEU A 179 -5.48 -0.04 31.56
N LEU A 180 -4.19 0.30 31.52
CA LEU A 180 -3.47 0.91 32.64
C LEU A 180 -4.11 2.24 33.05
N ILE A 181 -4.43 3.11 32.09
CA ILE A 181 -5.11 4.38 32.35
C ILE A 181 -6.46 4.16 33.02
N VAL A 182 -7.28 3.24 32.50
CA VAL A 182 -8.60 2.93 33.09
C VAL A 182 -8.44 2.47 34.54
N ILE A 183 -7.48 1.58 34.82
CA ILE A 183 -7.19 1.11 36.17
C ILE A 183 -6.76 2.27 37.08
N VAL A 184 -5.80 3.09 36.64
CA VAL A 184 -5.31 4.25 37.41
C VAL A 184 -6.45 5.24 37.66
N PHE A 185 -7.28 5.51 36.66
CA PHE A 185 -8.44 6.40 36.79
C PHE A 185 -9.44 5.87 37.83
N PHE A 186 -9.74 4.57 37.83
CA PHE A 186 -10.60 3.95 38.84
C PHE A 186 -9.98 4.02 40.25
N VAL A 187 -8.69 3.70 40.39
CA VAL A 187 -7.98 3.75 41.68
C VAL A 187 -7.95 5.17 42.23
N VAL A 188 -7.62 6.16 41.40
CA VAL A 188 -7.59 7.57 41.79
C VAL A 188 -8.99 8.05 42.14
N SER A 189 -10.01 7.75 41.32
CA SER A 189 -11.39 8.14 41.59
C SER A 189 -11.91 7.53 42.89
N PHE A 190 -11.58 6.26 43.16
CA PHE A 190 -11.93 5.58 44.41
C PHE A 190 -11.23 6.20 45.63
N ALA A 191 -9.92 6.43 45.55
CA ALA A 191 -9.14 7.07 46.61
C ALA A 191 -9.66 8.49 46.91
N LEU A 192 -9.99 9.27 45.87
CA LEU A 192 -10.55 10.60 46.04
C LEU A 192 -11.97 10.57 46.62
N SER A 193 -12.80 9.59 46.25
CA SER A 193 -14.13 9.38 46.84
C SER A 193 -14.04 9.05 48.33
N LEU A 194 -13.11 8.19 48.74
CA LEU A 194 -12.83 7.91 50.15
C LEU A 194 -12.37 9.15 50.91
N LEU A 195 -11.46 9.95 50.33
CA LEU A 195 -10.98 11.19 50.94
C LEU A 195 -12.11 12.22 51.11
N LEU A 196 -13.00 12.35 50.13
CA LEU A 196 -14.20 13.19 50.22
C LEU A 196 -15.13 12.69 51.33
N SER A 197 -15.46 11.40 51.35
CA SER A 197 -16.30 10.77 52.38
C SER A 197 -15.76 11.00 53.80
N GLN A 198 -14.45 10.80 54.01
CA GLN A 198 -13.81 11.07 55.30
C GLN A 198 -13.82 12.55 55.69
N THR A 199 -13.78 13.47 54.71
CA THR A 199 -13.78 14.92 54.96
C THR A 199 -15.18 15.45 55.27
N PHE A 200 -16.25 14.77 54.85
CA PHE A 200 -17.64 15.10 55.23
C PHE A 200 -18.13 14.37 56.48
N SER A 201 -17.52 13.22 56.83
CA SER A 201 -17.91 12.41 57.99
C SER A 201 -17.24 12.86 59.31
N ASN A 202 -16.08 13.50 59.26
CA ASN A 202 -15.46 14.16 60.43
C ASN A 202 -15.42 15.68 60.19
N PRO A 203 -16.29 16.48 60.85
CA PRO A 203 -16.28 17.94 60.76
C PRO A 203 -15.00 18.57 61.34
#